data_AF-A0A7R9HE27-F1
#
_entry.id   AF-A0A7R9HE27-F1
#
_cell.length_a   1.000
_cell.length_b   1.000
_cell.length_c   1.000
_cell.angle_alpha   90.00
_cell.angle_beta   90.00
_cell.angle_gamma   90.00
#
_symmetry.space_group_name_H-M   'P 1'
#
loop_
_entity.id
_entity.type
_entity.pdbx_description
1 polymer ?
#
loop_
_entity_poly.entity_id
_entity_poly.type
_entity_poly.pdbx_seq_one_letter_code
_entity_poly.pdbx_strand_id
1 'polypeptide(L)'
;MFLNINIESDYLQGYGLDGGAPVDGKVYLHHLSSYELLQRVCAGVAFTAQPFQSKALGLSFTSVRNSLGRNGDQIGGICDRPRGSGLSFNALTITLMTDTGSRISRATSQLALAHELGHSFGARHDPLEGACQGYLMKPTSINGSQRTHYSFSPCSLRQIAHTIKLKGYCLDEFEHPYCGNVRIPMAHNETVSNCAPLTVSLYLNTQEWIKRVVELVATRGSEL
;
A
#
# COMPACT_ATOMS: atom_id res chain seq x y z
N MET A 1 -14.54 -2.54 -8.15
CA MET A 1 -13.19 -3.12 -8.03
C MET A 1 -12.52 -2.55 -6.78
N PHE A 2 -12.45 -3.30 -5.69
CA PHE A 2 -11.77 -2.87 -4.47
C PHE A 2 -10.77 -3.92 -3.99
N LEU A 3 -9.62 -3.44 -3.54
CA LEU A 3 -8.47 -4.22 -3.13
C LEU A 3 -8.75 -4.91 -1.79
N ASN A 4 -8.71 -6.25 -1.78
CA ASN A 4 -8.73 -7.01 -0.53
C ASN A 4 -7.35 -6.90 0.15
N ILE A 5 -7.16 -5.79 0.88
CA ILE A 5 -6.04 -5.63 1.81
C ILE A 5 -6.52 -6.14 3.16
N ASN A 6 -6.12 -7.37 3.53
CA ASN A 6 -6.17 -7.77 4.93
C ASN A 6 -4.98 -7.14 5.64
N ILE A 7 -5.26 -6.21 6.54
CA ILE A 7 -4.28 -5.60 7.43
C ILE A 7 -4.30 -6.44 8.70
N GLU A 8 -3.44 -7.47 8.76
CA GLU A 8 -3.15 -8.10 10.03
C GLU A 8 -2.20 -7.18 10.81
N SER A 9 -2.79 -6.45 11.76
CA SER A 9 -2.06 -5.82 12.84
C SER A 9 -1.82 -6.89 13.88
N ASP A 10 -0.84 -7.78 13.71
CA ASP A 10 -0.23 -8.46 14.86
C ASP A 10 1.08 -9.20 14.57
N TYR A 11 1.95 -9.14 15.58
CA TYR A 11 3.10 -10.01 15.86
C TYR A 11 4.37 -9.91 15.00
N LEU A 12 5.10 -8.80 15.16
CA LEU A 12 6.57 -8.85 15.27
C LEU A 12 7.00 -8.51 16.70
N GLN A 13 6.48 -9.28 17.65
CA GLN A 13 6.93 -9.25 19.04
C GLN A 13 8.23 -10.07 19.12
N GLY A 14 9.34 -9.48 18.66
CA GLY A 14 10.64 -10.16 18.62
C GLY A 14 11.85 -9.30 18.25
N TYR A 15 11.66 -8.05 17.82
CA TYR A 15 12.76 -7.18 17.36
C TYR A 15 13.03 -5.97 18.26
N GLY A 16 12.85 -6.11 19.57
CA GLY A 16 13.25 -5.10 20.56
C GLY A 16 12.19 -4.02 20.80
N LEU A 17 11.38 -4.23 21.84
CA LEU A 17 10.58 -3.18 22.48
C LEU A 17 11.30 -2.61 23.71
N ASP A 18 12.61 -2.47 23.61
CA ASP A 18 13.41 -1.60 24.48
C ASP A 18 14.00 -0.55 23.54
N GLY A 19 13.75 0.74 23.78
CA GLY A 19 14.14 1.79 22.84
C GLY A 19 15.59 1.64 22.34
N GLY A 20 15.81 1.51 21.03
CA GLY A 20 17.18 1.36 20.52
C GLY A 20 17.30 1.00 19.04
N ALA A 21 17.78 1.98 18.25
CA ALA A 21 18.25 1.87 16.86
C ALA A 21 17.21 1.62 15.74
N PRO A 22 17.25 2.42 14.65
CA PRO A 22 16.50 2.14 13.43
C PRO A 22 16.83 0.78 12.79
N VAL A 23 15.81 0.12 12.24
CA VAL A 23 15.93 -1.19 11.58
C VAL A 23 16.13 -1.04 10.06
N ASP A 24 16.71 -2.05 9.42
CA ASP A 24 16.75 -2.12 7.95
C ASP A 24 15.35 -2.46 7.42
N GLY A 25 14.69 -1.45 6.84
CA GLY A 25 13.35 -1.59 6.27
C GLY A 25 13.26 -2.58 5.10
N LYS A 26 14.35 -2.82 4.36
CA LYS A 26 14.37 -3.82 3.28
C LYS A 26 14.38 -5.23 3.85
N VAL A 27 15.16 -5.47 4.91
CA VAL A 27 15.16 -6.76 5.61
C VAL A 27 13.79 -7.01 6.23
N TYR A 28 13.20 -5.99 6.87
CA TYR A 28 11.84 -6.06 7.40
C TYR A 28 10.83 -6.44 6.32
N LEU A 29 10.82 -5.73 5.18
CA LEU A 29 9.92 -6.00 4.06
C LEU A 29 10.16 -7.38 3.43
N HIS A 30 11.42 -7.82 3.32
CA HIS A 30 11.74 -9.15 2.83
C HIS A 30 11.22 -10.24 3.77
N HIS A 31 11.27 -10.06 5.08
CA HIS A 31 10.69 -11.00 6.02
C HIS A 31 9.16 -11.11 5.87
N LEU A 32 8.46 -9.99 5.57
CA LEU A 32 7.03 -10.05 5.25
C LEU A 32 6.73 -10.95 4.05
N SER A 33 7.63 -11.00 3.05
CA SER A 33 7.40 -11.79 1.84
C SER A 33 7.29 -13.30 2.06
N SER A 34 7.74 -13.83 3.21
CA SER A 34 7.62 -15.25 3.54
C SER A 34 6.29 -15.64 4.19
N TYR A 35 5.41 -14.70 4.48
CA TYR A 35 4.12 -15.01 5.13
C TYR A 35 3.17 -15.66 4.13
N GLU A 36 2.72 -16.88 4.42
CA GLU A 36 1.83 -17.65 3.53
C GLU A 36 0.50 -16.94 3.25
N LEU A 37 0.02 -16.10 4.17
CA LEU A 37 -1.19 -15.32 4.00
C LEU A 37 -1.13 -14.40 2.77
N LEU A 38 0.07 -13.91 2.40
CA LEU A 38 0.27 -13.10 1.21
C LEU A 38 -0.18 -13.80 -0.08
N GLN A 39 -0.10 -15.13 -0.12
CA GLN A 39 -0.57 -15.91 -1.27
C GLN A 39 -2.10 -15.89 -1.43
N ARG A 40 -2.85 -15.41 -0.43
CA ARG A 40 -4.32 -15.40 -0.42
C ARG A 40 -4.93 -14.01 -0.62
N VAL A 41 -4.11 -12.97 -0.64
CA VAL A 41 -4.55 -11.57 -0.72
C VAL A 41 -3.95 -10.85 -1.92
N CYS A 42 -4.49 -9.69 -2.26
CA CYS A 42 -3.97 -8.90 -3.37
C CYS A 42 -2.67 -8.21 -2.99
N ALA A 43 -2.64 -7.61 -1.81
CA ALA A 43 -1.48 -6.98 -1.20
C ALA A 43 -1.59 -7.06 0.32
N GLY A 44 -0.48 -7.34 0.99
CA GLY A 44 -0.35 -7.25 2.44
C GLY A 44 0.28 -5.93 2.87
N VAL A 45 -0.21 -5.37 3.98
CA VAL A 45 0.32 -4.14 4.57
C VAL A 45 0.70 -4.41 6.02
N ALA A 46 1.97 -4.16 6.35
CA ALA A 46 2.43 -4.18 7.74
C ALA A 46 2.59 -2.76 8.29
N PHE A 47 2.15 -2.54 9.53
CA PHE A 47 2.43 -1.31 10.27
C PHE A 47 3.43 -1.59 11.38
N THR A 48 4.39 -0.70 11.56
CA THR A 48 5.39 -0.82 12.62
C THR A 48 5.60 0.49 13.36
N ALA A 49 6.01 0.40 14.63
CA ALA A 49 6.51 1.54 15.39
C ALA A 49 8.05 1.60 15.40
N GLN A 50 8.71 0.85 14.51
CA GLN A 50 10.16 0.86 14.37
C GLN A 50 10.60 1.87 13.30
N PRO A 51 11.50 2.81 13.60
CA PRO A 51 12.04 3.70 12.58
C PRO A 51 12.93 2.93 11.61
N PHE A 52 12.95 3.34 10.34
CA PHE A 52 13.82 2.73 9.33
C PHE A 52 15.15 3.50 9.18
N GLN A 53 16.25 2.78 8.98
CA GLN A 53 17.58 3.35 8.74
C GLN A 53 17.62 4.29 7.52
N SER A 54 16.81 4.00 6.50
CA SER A 54 16.66 4.84 5.31
C SER A 54 15.93 6.16 5.56
N LYS A 55 15.35 6.34 6.76
CA LYS A 55 14.46 7.45 7.13
C LYS A 55 13.16 7.52 6.33
N ALA A 56 12.90 6.52 5.48
CA ALA A 56 11.64 6.38 4.77
C ALA A 56 10.51 6.09 5.76
N LEU A 57 9.30 6.54 5.43
CA LEU A 57 8.09 6.23 6.20
C LEU A 57 7.43 4.91 5.76
N GLY A 58 7.89 4.34 4.65
CA GLY A 58 7.38 3.09 4.12
C GLY A 58 8.34 2.48 3.10
N LEU A 59 8.08 1.22 2.76
CA LEU A 59 8.69 0.53 1.63
C LEU A 59 7.67 -0.41 1.01
N SER A 60 7.70 -0.55 -0.32
CA SER A 60 6.89 -1.49 -1.07
C SER A 60 7.73 -2.27 -2.07
N PHE A 61 7.39 -3.54 -2.29
CA PHE A 61 7.79 -4.20 -3.52
C PHE A 61 7.08 -3.52 -4.69
N THR A 62 7.83 -2.81 -5.52
CA THR A 62 7.26 -2.13 -6.69
C THR A 62 7.03 -3.16 -7.79
N SER A 63 5.87 -3.11 -8.46
CA SER A 63 5.67 -3.92 -9.66
C SER A 63 6.63 -3.47 -10.76
N VAL A 64 7.62 -4.29 -11.07
CA VAL A 64 8.62 -4.01 -12.10
C VAL A 64 8.59 -5.08 -13.18
N ARG A 65 8.71 -4.66 -14.44
CA ARG A 65 8.97 -5.58 -15.54
C ARG A 65 10.34 -6.20 -15.32
N ASN A 66 10.41 -7.52 -15.23
CA ASN A 66 11.70 -8.20 -15.15
C ASN A 66 12.29 -8.34 -16.56
N SER A 67 13.42 -7.68 -16.83
CA SER A 67 14.18 -7.83 -18.07
C SER A 67 14.75 -9.25 -18.27
N LEU A 68 14.75 -10.08 -17.21
CA LEU A 68 15.25 -11.46 -17.17
C LEU A 68 14.14 -12.52 -17.18
N GLY A 69 12.86 -12.13 -17.15
CA GLY A 69 11.74 -13.08 -17.22
C GLY A 69 11.49 -13.54 -18.65
N ARG A 70 11.49 -14.86 -18.91
CA ARG A 70 11.34 -15.44 -20.25
C ARG A 70 10.07 -15.02 -21.03
N ASN A 71 9.09 -14.38 -20.38
CA ASN A 71 7.83 -13.95 -20.99
C ASN A 71 7.38 -12.52 -20.61
N GLY A 72 8.28 -11.67 -20.08
CA GLY A 72 7.90 -10.30 -19.67
C GLY A 72 7.08 -10.23 -18.37
N ASP A 73 7.13 -11.27 -17.54
CA ASP A 73 6.49 -11.31 -16.22
C ASP A 73 6.91 -10.13 -15.32
N GLN A 74 5.92 -9.58 -14.61
CA GLN A 74 6.15 -8.57 -13.58
C GLN A 74 6.38 -9.22 -12.22
N ILE A 75 7.43 -8.78 -11.53
CA ILE A 75 7.76 -9.20 -10.16
C ILE A 75 7.36 -8.06 -9.21
N GLY A 76 6.77 -8.41 -8.07
CA GLY A 76 6.44 -7.47 -7.01
C GLY A 76 5.12 -6.74 -7.22
N GLY A 77 4.65 -6.08 -6.17
CA GLY A 77 3.39 -5.34 -6.18
C GLY A 77 2.16 -6.25 -6.16
N ILE A 78 1.00 -5.68 -6.48
CA ILE A 78 -0.29 -6.37 -6.35
C ILE A 78 -0.29 -7.72 -7.07
N CYS A 79 -0.96 -8.70 -6.47
CA CYS A 79 -1.16 -10.03 -7.03
C CYS A 79 0.16 -10.72 -7.44
N ASP A 80 1.30 -10.41 -6.81
CA ASP A 80 2.49 -11.23 -6.97
C ASP A 80 2.29 -12.59 -6.27
N ARG A 81 2.78 -13.66 -6.91
CA ARG A 81 2.67 -15.03 -6.42
C ARG A 81 4.04 -15.70 -6.42
N PRO A 82 4.29 -16.65 -5.51
CA PRO A 82 5.58 -17.30 -5.40
C PRO A 82 5.93 -18.09 -6.66
N ARG A 83 7.15 -17.92 -7.15
CA ARG A 83 7.70 -18.62 -8.32
C ARG A 83 8.68 -19.73 -7.86
N GLY A 84 8.17 -20.65 -7.04
CA GLY A 84 8.95 -21.78 -6.50
C GLY A 84 9.83 -21.46 -5.29
N SER A 85 10.05 -20.18 -4.94
CA SER A 85 10.79 -19.76 -3.74
C SER A 85 9.96 -19.77 -2.44
N GLY A 86 8.64 -19.91 -2.54
CA GLY A 86 7.71 -19.72 -1.42
C GLY A 86 7.49 -18.26 -1.01
N LEU A 87 8.26 -17.31 -1.56
CA LEU A 87 8.15 -15.88 -1.26
C LEU A 87 7.14 -15.17 -2.16
N SER A 88 6.29 -14.32 -1.58
CA SER A 88 5.33 -13.49 -2.29
C SER A 88 5.71 -12.01 -2.16
N PHE A 89 5.92 -11.33 -3.28
CA PHE A 89 6.36 -9.92 -3.28
C PHE A 89 5.19 -8.93 -3.40
N ASN A 90 4.02 -9.29 -2.90
CA ASN A 90 2.82 -8.44 -2.84
C ASN A 90 2.65 -7.84 -1.44
N ALA A 91 3.71 -7.24 -0.90
CA ALA A 91 3.71 -6.65 0.43
C ALA A 91 4.30 -5.23 0.42
N LEU A 92 3.85 -4.43 1.39
CA LEU A 92 4.43 -3.15 1.76
C LEU A 92 4.41 -2.98 3.28
N THR A 93 5.25 -2.08 3.78
CA THR A 93 5.35 -1.73 5.20
C THR A 93 5.30 -0.23 5.39
N ILE A 94 4.69 0.22 6.49
CA ILE A 94 4.62 1.62 6.92
C ILE A 94 5.11 1.72 8.37
N THR A 95 6.03 2.64 8.62
CA THR A 95 6.40 3.01 9.99
C THR A 95 5.59 4.20 10.47
N LEU A 96 5.19 4.15 11.74
CA LEU A 96 4.51 5.23 12.46
C LEU A 96 5.49 6.12 13.23
N MET A 97 6.80 5.91 13.08
CA MET A 97 7.86 6.68 13.72
C MET A 97 8.78 7.34 12.69
N THR A 98 9.26 8.54 13.01
CA THR A 98 10.38 9.20 12.32
C THR A 98 11.71 8.57 12.72
N ASP A 99 12.78 8.88 11.98
CA ASP A 99 14.15 8.47 12.32
C ASP A 99 14.63 8.98 13.70
N THR A 100 14.01 10.05 14.20
CA THR A 100 14.23 10.60 15.55
C THR A 100 13.39 9.93 16.64
N GLY A 101 12.60 8.89 16.31
CA GLY A 101 11.73 8.18 17.26
C GLY A 101 10.44 8.94 17.60
N SER A 102 10.10 10.00 16.86
CA SER A 102 8.86 10.75 17.06
C SER A 102 7.71 10.12 16.28
N ARG A 103 6.50 10.11 16.87
CA ARG A 103 5.31 9.61 16.17
C ARG A 103 4.93 10.52 15.01
N ILE A 104 4.63 9.95 13.85
CA ILE A 104 4.09 10.69 12.71
C ILE A 104 2.60 10.96 12.87
N SER A 105 2.10 12.00 12.21
CA SER A 105 0.67 12.31 12.20
C SER A 105 -0.14 11.27 11.42
N ARG A 106 -1.43 11.15 11.73
CA ARG A 106 -2.37 10.29 10.97
C ARG A 106 -2.41 10.65 9.49
N ALA A 107 -2.41 11.94 9.16
CA ALA A 107 -2.43 12.39 7.77
C ALA A 107 -1.15 11.98 7.04
N THR A 108 0.00 12.08 7.72
CA THR A 108 1.30 11.67 7.17
C THR A 108 1.35 10.16 6.92
N SER A 109 0.87 9.34 7.86
CA SER A 109 0.85 7.88 7.66
C SER A 109 -0.12 7.45 6.56
N GLN A 110 -1.25 8.15 6.37
CA GLN A 110 -2.17 7.92 5.25
C GLN A 110 -1.51 8.22 3.90
N LEU A 111 -0.78 9.35 3.81
CA LEU A 111 -0.06 9.73 2.61
C LEU A 111 1.09 8.76 2.30
N ALA A 112 1.85 8.33 3.31
CA ALA A 112 2.88 7.32 3.16
C ALA A 112 2.29 5.98 2.66
N LEU A 113 1.19 5.53 3.25
CA LEU A 113 0.48 4.33 2.80
C LEU A 113 0.03 4.44 1.34
N ALA A 114 -0.57 5.57 0.97
CA ALA A 114 -1.02 5.82 -0.40
C ALA A 114 0.15 5.83 -1.40
N HIS A 115 1.30 6.39 -1.01
CA HIS A 115 2.54 6.38 -1.79
C HIS A 115 3.07 4.95 -2.01
N GLU A 116 3.21 4.17 -0.95
CA GLU A 116 3.68 2.78 -1.05
C GLU A 116 2.69 1.88 -1.81
N LEU A 117 1.39 2.11 -1.67
CA LEU A 117 0.40 1.47 -2.53
C LEU A 117 0.62 1.86 -3.99
N GLY A 118 0.91 3.13 -4.30
CA GLY A 118 1.30 3.56 -5.65
C GLY A 118 2.42 2.69 -6.24
N HIS A 119 3.47 2.41 -5.46
CA HIS A 119 4.53 1.47 -5.84
C HIS A 119 4.02 0.03 -6.03
N SER A 120 3.17 -0.48 -5.13
CA SER A 120 2.53 -1.80 -5.30
C SER A 120 1.72 -1.89 -6.60
N PHE A 121 1.11 -0.79 -7.04
CA PHE A 121 0.43 -0.67 -8.32
C PHE A 121 1.36 -0.28 -9.48
N GLY A 122 2.68 -0.30 -9.29
CA GLY A 122 3.67 -0.12 -10.36
C GLY A 122 4.05 1.32 -10.68
N ALA A 123 3.52 2.32 -9.97
CA ALA A 123 3.99 3.69 -10.12
C ALA A 123 5.43 3.83 -9.59
N ARG A 124 6.30 4.46 -10.38
CA ARG A 124 7.60 4.96 -9.91
C ARG A 124 7.46 6.37 -9.35
N HIS A 125 8.53 6.85 -8.73
CA HIS A 125 8.61 8.24 -8.31
C HIS A 125 8.39 9.18 -9.50
N ASP A 126 7.63 10.25 -9.25
CA ASP A 126 7.44 11.33 -10.21
C ASP A 126 8.78 12.06 -10.45
N PRO A 127 9.03 12.56 -11.68
CA PRO A 127 10.21 13.36 -11.96
C PRO A 127 10.21 14.64 -11.13
N LEU A 128 11.41 15.15 -10.85
CA LEU A 128 11.58 16.40 -10.09
C LEU A 128 11.21 17.65 -10.89
N GLU A 129 10.97 17.51 -12.20
CA GLU A 129 10.61 18.60 -13.11
C GLU A 129 9.52 18.14 -14.09
N GLY A 130 8.76 19.11 -14.61
CA GLY A 130 7.73 18.88 -15.63
C GLY A 130 6.33 18.58 -15.09
N ALA A 131 5.45 18.13 -15.97
CA ALA A 131 4.01 18.06 -15.71
C ALA A 131 3.58 17.07 -14.61
N CYS A 132 4.47 16.17 -14.19
CA CYS A 132 4.20 15.16 -13.17
C CYS A 132 4.80 15.50 -11.79
N GLN A 133 5.49 16.63 -11.65
CA GLN A 133 6.14 17.04 -10.41
C GLN A 133 5.11 17.41 -9.32
N GLY A 134 5.44 17.10 -8.06
CA GLY A 134 4.72 17.65 -6.89
C GLY A 134 3.42 16.92 -6.53
N TYR A 135 3.23 15.72 -7.08
CA TYR A 135 2.11 14.83 -6.75
C TYR A 135 2.51 13.79 -5.69
N LEU A 136 1.57 12.91 -5.34
CA LEU A 136 1.73 11.89 -4.31
C LEU A 136 3.00 11.03 -4.45
N MET A 137 3.43 10.71 -5.68
CA MET A 137 4.62 9.87 -5.93
C MET A 137 5.93 10.66 -5.96
N LYS A 138 5.98 11.88 -5.42
CA LYS A 138 7.24 12.62 -5.27
C LYS A 138 8.26 11.79 -4.46
N PRO A 139 9.55 11.75 -4.84
CA PRO A 139 10.58 10.97 -4.15
C PRO A 139 10.95 11.47 -2.73
N THR A 140 10.39 12.60 -2.29
CA THR A 140 10.63 13.17 -0.97
C THR A 140 9.34 13.15 -0.16
N SER A 141 9.45 13.03 1.16
CA SER A 141 8.32 13.09 2.09
C SER A 141 7.40 14.30 1.81
N ILE A 142 6.10 14.03 1.77
CA ILE A 142 5.04 15.03 1.60
C ILE A 142 4.32 15.25 2.92
N ASN A 143 3.96 16.50 3.21
CA ASN A 143 3.31 16.90 4.47
C ASN A 143 1.81 17.19 4.31
N GLY A 144 1.25 16.97 3.10
CA GLY A 144 -0.17 17.26 2.83
C GLY A 144 -0.54 18.74 2.70
N SER A 145 0.43 19.67 2.60
CA SER A 145 0.12 21.10 2.48
C SER A 145 -0.50 21.51 1.14
N GLN A 146 -0.25 20.74 0.08
CA GLN A 146 -0.75 21.02 -1.27
C GLN A 146 -1.83 19.99 -1.66
N ARG A 147 -2.84 20.43 -2.43
CA ARG A 147 -3.90 19.53 -2.91
C ARG A 147 -3.36 18.39 -3.77
N THR A 148 -2.30 18.63 -4.53
CA THR A 148 -1.64 17.65 -5.40
C THR A 148 -1.01 16.50 -4.61
N HIS A 149 -0.64 16.70 -3.34
CA HIS A 149 -0.11 15.63 -2.47
C HIS A 149 -1.11 14.49 -2.25
N TYR A 150 -2.40 14.75 -2.44
CA TYR A 150 -3.47 13.75 -2.29
C TYR A 150 -3.86 13.07 -3.61
N SER A 151 -3.16 13.39 -4.71
CA SER A 151 -3.48 12.89 -6.05
C SER A 151 -2.26 12.27 -6.72
N PHE A 152 -2.50 11.24 -7.52
CA PHE A 152 -1.48 10.71 -8.43
C PHE A 152 -1.26 11.65 -9.61
N SER A 153 -0.01 11.73 -10.09
CA SER A 153 0.29 12.48 -11.31
C SER A 153 -0.26 11.74 -12.55
N PRO A 154 -0.39 12.42 -13.69
CA PRO A 154 -0.67 11.75 -14.97
C PRO A 154 0.36 10.67 -15.35
N CYS A 155 1.61 10.79 -14.86
CA CYS A 155 2.63 9.76 -15.07
C CYS A 155 2.36 8.53 -14.21
N SER A 156 2.06 8.71 -12.92
CA SER A 156 1.74 7.61 -12.02
C SER A 156 0.48 6.88 -12.47
N LEU A 157 -0.58 7.61 -12.85
CA LEU A 157 -1.85 7.03 -13.30
C LEU A 157 -1.67 6.11 -14.52
N ARG A 158 -0.85 6.49 -15.51
CA ARG A 158 -0.56 5.65 -16.67
C ARG A 158 0.13 4.34 -16.28
N GLN A 159 1.07 4.39 -15.33
CA GLN A 159 1.78 3.22 -14.85
C GLN A 159 0.85 2.30 -14.05
N ILE A 160 0.03 2.87 -13.17
CA ILE A 160 -0.98 2.16 -12.39
C ILE A 160 -1.98 1.43 -13.30
N ALA A 161 -2.53 2.14 -14.30
CA ALA A 161 -3.45 1.54 -15.26
C ALA A 161 -2.81 0.35 -16.00
N HIS A 162 -1.55 0.50 -16.42
CA HIS A 162 -0.80 -0.58 -17.07
C HIS A 162 -0.62 -1.80 -16.17
N THR A 163 -0.27 -1.60 -14.90
CA THR A 163 -0.11 -2.70 -13.94
C THR A 163 -1.45 -3.36 -13.59
N ILE A 164 -2.54 -2.61 -13.43
CA ILE A 164 -3.87 -3.18 -13.22
C ILE A 164 -4.27 -4.07 -14.40
N LYS A 165 -4.02 -3.64 -15.64
CA LYS A 165 -4.32 -4.45 -16.83
C LYS A 165 -3.59 -5.79 -16.86
N LEU A 166 -2.39 -5.86 -16.27
CA LEU A 166 -1.53 -7.05 -16.32
C LEU A 166 -1.62 -7.92 -15.06
N LYS A 167 -1.78 -7.30 -13.88
CA LYS A 167 -1.74 -7.98 -12.58
C LYS A 167 -3.06 -7.89 -11.82
N GLY A 168 -4.05 -7.14 -12.28
CA GLY A 168 -5.32 -6.92 -11.57
C GLY A 168 -6.23 -8.15 -11.44
N TYR A 169 -5.78 -9.34 -11.82
CA TYR A 169 -6.56 -10.58 -11.83
C TYR A 169 -7.04 -11.03 -10.44
N CYS A 170 -6.44 -10.50 -9.37
CA CYS A 170 -6.88 -10.79 -8.00
C CYS A 170 -7.72 -9.66 -7.39
N LEU A 171 -8.03 -8.60 -8.14
CA LEU A 171 -8.89 -7.50 -7.70
C LEU A 171 -10.35 -7.87 -7.96
N ASP A 172 -11.18 -7.86 -6.91
CA ASP A 172 -12.60 -8.18 -7.03
C ASP A 172 -13.48 -6.93 -7.13
N GLU A 173 -14.61 -7.07 -7.83
CA GLU A 173 -15.71 -6.11 -7.73
C GLU A 173 -16.44 -6.31 -6.39
N PHE A 174 -16.62 -5.21 -5.66
CA PHE A 174 -17.10 -5.27 -4.29
C PHE A 174 -18.60 -5.05 -4.31
N GLU A 175 -19.38 -6.12 -4.17
CA GLU A 175 -20.84 -6.02 -4.06
C GLU A 175 -21.34 -6.05 -2.59
N HIS A 176 -20.58 -6.55 -1.62
CA HIS A 176 -21.06 -6.71 -0.23
C HIS A 176 -19.98 -6.50 0.85
N PRO A 177 -20.31 -5.90 2.02
CA PRO A 177 -19.41 -5.82 3.17
C PRO A 177 -19.14 -7.22 3.76
N TYR A 178 -17.90 -7.47 4.20
CA TYR A 178 -17.48 -8.72 4.83
C TYR A 178 -17.23 -8.47 6.33
N CYS A 179 -17.76 -9.32 7.20
CA CYS A 179 -17.42 -9.21 8.63
C CYS A 179 -15.91 -9.47 8.81
N GLY A 180 -15.19 -8.49 9.37
CA GLY A 180 -13.71 -8.51 9.51
C GLY A 180 -12.99 -7.42 8.73
N ASN A 181 -13.63 -6.82 7.72
CA ASN A 181 -13.25 -5.48 7.26
C ASN A 181 -14.06 -4.45 8.05
N VAL A 182 -13.39 -3.40 8.54
CA VAL A 182 -13.97 -2.57 9.60
C VAL A 182 -14.89 -1.48 9.05
N ARG A 183 -15.96 -1.91 8.38
CA ARG A 183 -17.11 -1.06 8.06
C ARG A 183 -18.24 -1.40 9.02
N ILE A 184 -18.65 -0.43 9.84
CA ILE A 184 -19.95 -0.47 10.52
C ILE A 184 -21.00 -0.21 9.43
N PRO A 185 -21.91 -1.14 9.11
CA PRO A 185 -23.00 -0.86 8.20
C PRO A 185 -23.87 0.26 8.76
N MET A 186 -24.04 1.36 8.02
CA MET A 186 -25.07 2.34 8.37
C MET A 186 -26.43 1.73 8.01
N ALA A 187 -27.07 1.17 9.03
CA ALA A 187 -28.48 0.80 9.17
C ALA A 187 -29.06 -0.32 8.28
N HIS A 188 -29.34 -1.48 8.90
CA HIS A 188 -30.71 -1.87 9.25
C HIS A 188 -30.69 -3.01 10.28
N ASN A 189 -31.08 -2.68 11.51
CA ASN A 189 -31.70 -3.54 12.52
C ASN A 189 -31.25 -5.01 12.70
N GLU A 190 -29.96 -5.32 12.72
CA GLU A 190 -29.47 -6.60 13.23
C GLU A 190 -28.26 -6.41 14.14
N THR A 191 -28.36 -7.03 15.31
CA THR A 191 -27.35 -7.05 16.38
C THR A 191 -26.09 -7.76 15.90
N VAL A 192 -24.98 -7.02 15.74
CA VAL A 192 -23.65 -7.65 15.67
C VAL A 192 -22.68 -6.90 16.60
N SER A 193 -22.23 -7.68 17.58
CA SER A 193 -21.30 -7.37 18.66
C SER A 193 -19.96 -6.83 18.14
N ASN A 194 -19.49 -5.74 18.77
CA ASN A 194 -18.10 -5.35 19.02
C ASN A 194 -17.01 -5.75 17.99
N CYS A 195 -16.58 -4.83 17.13
CA CYS A 195 -15.30 -4.86 16.39
C CYS A 195 -14.78 -3.41 16.17
N ALA A 196 -14.01 -2.79 17.08
CA ALA A 196 -12.52 -2.67 17.13
C ALA A 196 -11.95 -1.30 16.56
N PRO A 197 -10.63 -0.93 16.67
CA PRO A 197 -10.06 0.31 17.28
C PRO A 197 -9.38 1.31 16.28
N LEU A 198 -8.43 2.18 16.71
CA LEU A 198 -7.77 3.27 15.94
C LEU A 198 -7.25 2.96 14.51
N THR A 199 -6.98 1.69 14.18
CA THR A 199 -6.59 1.20 12.83
C THR A 199 -7.67 1.41 11.77
N VAL A 200 -8.93 1.54 12.20
CA VAL A 200 -10.13 1.66 11.36
C VAL A 200 -10.21 2.99 10.61
N SER A 201 -9.82 4.10 11.25
CA SER A 201 -9.91 5.43 10.63
C SER A 201 -8.87 5.64 9.53
N LEU A 202 -7.71 5.01 9.65
CA LEU A 202 -6.68 4.96 8.61
C LEU A 202 -7.19 4.19 7.39
N TYR A 203 -7.79 3.02 7.62
CA TYR A 203 -8.33 2.14 6.58
C TYR A 203 -9.50 2.76 5.79
N LEU A 204 -10.48 3.37 6.45
CA LEU A 204 -11.68 3.90 5.78
C LEU A 204 -11.39 5.04 4.80
N ASN A 205 -10.46 5.94 5.14
CA ASN A 205 -10.07 7.02 4.22
C ASN A 205 -9.19 6.52 3.07
N THR A 206 -8.35 5.50 3.30
CA THR A 206 -7.57 4.86 2.24
C THR A 206 -8.46 4.08 1.28
N GLN A 207 -9.55 3.46 1.74
CA GLN A 207 -10.52 2.78 0.88
C GLN A 207 -11.29 3.76 -0.03
N GLU A 208 -11.73 4.91 0.48
CA GLU A 208 -12.32 5.97 -0.37
C GLU A 208 -11.30 6.59 -1.34
N TRP A 209 -10.02 6.65 -0.94
CA TRP A 209 -8.95 7.07 -1.81
C TRP A 209 -8.65 6.04 -2.92
N ILE A 210 -8.55 4.74 -2.60
CA ILE A 210 -8.42 3.64 -3.58
C ILE A 210 -9.64 3.64 -4.50
N LYS A 211 -10.85 3.81 -3.98
CA LYS A 211 -12.10 3.93 -4.75
C LYS A 211 -11.97 5.00 -5.82
N ARG A 212 -11.58 6.22 -5.42
CA ARG A 212 -11.42 7.35 -6.33
C ARG A 212 -10.33 7.10 -7.38
N VAL A 213 -9.22 6.47 -6.99
CA VAL A 213 -8.14 6.13 -7.93
C VAL A 213 -8.60 5.08 -8.94
N VAL A 214 -9.29 4.03 -8.49
CA VAL A 214 -9.82 2.97 -9.36
C VAL A 214 -10.93 3.51 -10.26
N GLU A 215 -11.84 4.33 -9.74
CA GLU A 215 -12.88 5.01 -10.53
C GLU A 215 -12.26 5.96 -11.58
N LEU A 216 -11.21 6.70 -11.23
CA LEU A 216 -10.46 7.54 -12.18
C LEU A 216 -9.78 6.72 -13.29
N VAL A 217 -9.24 5.54 -12.96
CA VAL A 217 -8.62 4.63 -13.94
C VAL A 217 -9.68 3.95 -14.81
N ALA A 218 -10.81 3.54 -14.24
CA ALA A 218 -11.91 2.89 -14.96
C ALA A 218 -12.69 3.85 -15.88
N THR A 219 -12.86 5.12 -15.47
CA THR A 219 -13.60 6.11 -16.27
C THR A 219 -12.76 6.81 -17.33
N ARG A 220 -11.42 6.83 -17.20
CA ARG A 220 -10.51 7.49 -18.16
C ARG A 220 -9.59 6.54 -18.92
N GLY A 221 -9.66 5.24 -18.65
CA GLY A 221 -8.86 4.22 -19.32
C GLY A 221 -9.19 4.02 -20.80
N SER A 222 -10.27 4.63 -21.31
CA SER A 222 -10.64 4.63 -22.73
C SER A 222 -10.07 5.81 -23.54
N GLU A 223 -9.37 6.76 -22.91
CA GLU A 223 -8.83 7.97 -23.56
C GLU A 223 -7.31 8.19 -23.31
N LEU A 224 -6.57 7.18 -22.82
CA LEU A 224 -5.12 7.24 -22.58
C LEU A 224 -4.34 6.22 -23.41
#